data_AF-A0A952SYN7-F1
#
_entry.id   AF-A0A952SYN7-F1
#
_cell.length_a   1.000
_cell.length_b   1.000
_cell.length_c   1.000
_cell.angle_alpha   90.00
_cell.angle_beta   90.00
_cell.angle_gamma   90.00
#
_symmetry.space_group_name_H-M   'P 1'
#
loop_
_entity.id
_entity.type
_entity.pdbx_description
1 polymer ?
#
loop_
_entity_poly.entity_id
_entity_poly.type
_entity_poly.pdbx_seq_one_letter_code
_entity_poly.pdbx_strand_id
1 'polypeptide(L)'
;MKAVKVLLTLLVFLGAAYLIVVFNWTYSDGNRAGYIQKFSSKGWVCKTHEGELAMTTVPGTAPVLWQFTIWDDKVAAQLNDMMGETRDPAL
;
A
#
# COMPACT_ATOMS: atom_id res chain seq x y z
N MET A 1 22.31 8.20 39.87
CA MET A 1 21.59 9.05 38.89
C MET A 1 22.13 8.97 37.46
N LYS A 2 23.45 9.05 37.22
CA LYS A 2 24.02 8.98 35.86
C LYS A 2 23.80 7.63 35.16
N ALA A 3 24.03 6.51 35.86
CA ALA A 3 23.82 5.17 35.32
C ALA A 3 22.37 4.89 34.91
N VAL A 4 21.40 5.37 35.68
CA VAL A 4 19.96 5.25 35.38
C VAL A 4 19.61 6.02 34.11
N LYS A 5 20.15 7.24 33.93
CA LYS A 5 19.95 8.02 32.70
C LYS A 5 20.53 7.31 31.48
N VAL A 6 21.75 6.76 31.59
CA VAL A 6 22.39 6.00 30.50
C VAL A 6 21.55 4.78 30.11
N LEU A 7 21.07 4.01 31.09
CA LEU A 7 20.22 2.83 30.84
C LEU A 7 18.91 3.20 30.12
N LEU A 8 18.25 4.28 30.55
CA LEU A 8 17.05 4.81 29.92
C LEU A 8 17.30 5.23 28.47
N THR A 9 18.39 5.95 28.21
CA THR A 9 18.76 6.36 26.85
C THR A 9 19.00 5.15 25.95
N LEU A 10 19.67 4.12 26.47
CA LEU A 10 20.01 2.91 25.72
C LEU A 10 18.74 2.09 25.38
N LEU A 11 17.79 2.00 26.31
CA LEU A 11 16.49 1.36 26.07
C LEU A 11 15.67 2.09 25.00
N VAL A 12 15.61 3.42 25.05
CA VAL A 12 14.90 4.21 24.02
C VAL A 12 15.55 4.01 22.66
N PHE A 13 16.88 3.98 22.59
CA PHE A 13 17.60 3.78 21.34
C PHE A 13 17.36 2.38 20.75
N LEU A 14 17.39 1.34 21.60
CA LEU A 14 17.06 -0.03 21.20
C LEU A 14 15.60 -0.15 20.73
N GLY A 15 14.67 0.50 21.43
CA GLY A 15 13.26 0.55 21.02
C GLY A 15 13.06 1.23 19.67
N ALA A 16 13.72 2.38 19.45
CA ALA A 16 13.67 3.08 18.17
C ALA A 16 14.27 2.23 17.03
N ALA A 17 15.42 1.59 17.27
CA ALA A 17 16.05 0.70 16.29
C ALA A 17 15.14 -0.49 15.94
N TYR A 18 14.49 -1.09 16.95
CA TYR A 18 13.54 -2.18 16.73
C TYR A 18 12.35 -1.75 15.89
N LEU A 19 11.75 -0.59 16.18
CA LEU A 19 10.62 -0.06 15.41
C LEU A 19 11.00 0.22 13.95
N ILE A 20 12.20 0.76 13.70
CA ILE A 20 12.69 0.98 12.33
C ILE A 20 12.76 -0.35 11.58
N VAL A 21 13.30 -1.39 12.19
CA VAL A 21 13.39 -2.72 11.55
C VAL A 21 11.99 -3.26 11.25
N VAL A 22 11.09 -3.25 12.23
CA VAL A 22 9.74 -3.81 12.08
C VAL A 22 8.91 -3.06 11.03
N PHE A 23 9.00 -1.72 10.95
CA PHE A 23 8.25 -0.97 9.94
C PHE A 23 8.75 -1.18 8.51
N ASN A 24 10.00 -1.62 8.34
CA ASN A 24 10.58 -1.89 7.02
C ASN A 24 10.57 -3.39 6.66
N TRP A 25 10.11 -4.26 7.57
CA TRP A 25 10.11 -5.70 7.35
C TRP A 25 8.72 -6.21 6.99
N THR A 26 8.58 -6.81 5.80
CA THR A 26 7.34 -7.49 5.41
C THR A 26 7.23 -8.84 6.13
N TYR A 27 6.20 -8.99 6.96
CA TYR A 27 5.97 -10.23 7.71
C TYR A 27 5.45 -11.38 6.84
N SER A 28 4.63 -11.07 5.83
CA SER A 28 4.00 -12.07 4.95
C SER A 28 3.82 -11.50 3.55
N ASP A 29 4.27 -12.25 2.56
CA ASP A 29 4.12 -11.94 1.14
C ASP A 29 3.14 -12.92 0.50
N GLY A 30 2.22 -12.40 -0.32
CA GLY A 30 1.24 -13.20 -1.05
C GLY A 30 0.81 -12.49 -2.33
N ASN A 31 0.53 -13.26 -3.39
CA ASN A 31 0.10 -12.72 -4.67
C ASN A 31 -1.36 -13.06 -4.97
N ARG A 32 -2.07 -12.14 -5.62
CA ARG A 32 -3.43 -12.32 -6.13
C ARG A 32 -3.44 -11.99 -7.61
N ALA A 33 -3.85 -12.95 -8.44
CA ALA A 33 -3.99 -12.74 -9.87
C ALA A 33 -5.44 -12.33 -10.20
N GLY A 34 -5.58 -11.40 -11.14
CA GLY A 34 -6.87 -10.88 -11.58
C GLY A 34 -6.68 -9.76 -12.60
N TYR A 35 -7.80 -9.16 -13.01
CA TYR A 35 -7.79 -7.96 -13.85
C TYR A 35 -8.15 -6.75 -13.01
N ILE A 36 -7.46 -5.64 -13.22
CA ILE A 36 -7.80 -4.39 -12.53
C ILE A 36 -9.00 -3.78 -13.26
N GLN A 37 -10.09 -3.59 -12.51
CA GLN A 37 -11.34 -3.09 -13.05
C GLN A 37 -11.48 -1.58 -12.85
N LYS A 38 -10.86 -1.04 -11.80
CA LYS A 38 -10.98 0.36 -11.41
C LYS A 38 -9.73 0.81 -10.70
N PHE A 39 -9.28 2.02 -11.00
CA PHE A 39 -8.22 2.71 -10.27
C PHE A 39 -8.60 4.19 -10.19
N SER A 40 -8.48 4.79 -9.02
CA SER A 40 -8.88 6.18 -8.80
C SER A 40 -8.06 6.79 -7.69
N SER A 41 -7.56 8.01 -7.93
CA SER A 41 -6.95 8.81 -6.87
C SER A 41 -8.05 9.55 -6.10
N LYS A 42 -8.11 9.34 -4.78
CA LYS A 42 -9.09 9.99 -3.91
C LYS A 42 -8.39 10.73 -2.78
N GLY A 43 -8.98 11.84 -2.36
CA GLY A 43 -8.47 12.64 -1.24
C GLY A 43 -8.32 14.11 -1.59
N TRP A 44 -8.42 14.96 -0.57
CA TRP A 44 -8.34 16.41 -0.72
C TRP A 44 -6.99 16.98 -0.29
N VAL A 45 -6.41 16.45 0.81
CA VAL A 45 -5.13 16.91 1.36
C VAL A 45 -4.02 15.86 1.14
N CYS A 46 -4.32 14.59 1.41
CA CYS A 46 -3.45 13.46 1.07
C CYS A 46 -4.19 12.60 0.05
N LYS A 47 -3.77 12.65 -1.22
CA LYS A 47 -4.33 11.77 -2.24
C LYS A 47 -3.77 10.36 -2.03
N THR A 48 -4.65 9.37 -2.03
CA THR A 48 -4.30 7.95 -2.02
C THR A 48 -4.82 7.31 -3.29
N HIS A 49 -4.06 6.36 -3.82
CA HIS A 49 -4.44 5.63 -5.02
C HIS A 49 -5.17 4.35 -4.60
N GLU A 50 -6.46 4.30 -4.88
CA GLU A 50 -7.30 3.14 -4.58
C GLU A 50 -7.60 2.37 -5.86
N GLY A 51 -7.50 1.05 -5.80
CA GLY A 51 -7.79 0.17 -6.93
C GLY A 51 -8.62 -1.05 -6.56
N GLU A 52 -9.31 -1.59 -7.56
CA GLU A 52 -10.14 -2.79 -7.44
C GLU A 52 -9.62 -3.86 -8.41
N LEU A 53 -9.23 -5.01 -7.86
CA LEU A 53 -8.81 -6.18 -8.60
C LEU A 53 -9.95 -7.21 -8.65
N ALA A 54 -10.41 -7.57 -9.83
CA ALA A 54 -11.36 -8.65 -10.05
C ALA A 54 -10.62 -9.99 -10.16
N MET A 55 -10.75 -10.85 -9.13
CA MET A 55 -10.00 -12.12 -9.03
C MET A 55 -10.68 -13.32 -9.69
N THR A 56 -11.99 -13.27 -9.92
CA THR A 56 -12.73 -14.37 -10.56
C THR A 56 -13.01 -14.04 -12.02
N THR A 57 -12.54 -14.91 -12.91
CA THR A 57 -12.71 -14.78 -14.37
C THR A 57 -13.79 -15.71 -14.93
N VAL A 58 -14.54 -16.42 -14.08
CA VAL A 58 -15.58 -17.36 -14.50
C VAL A 58 -16.81 -16.59 -14.99
N PRO A 59 -17.18 -16.70 -16.29
CA PRO A 59 -18.35 -16.03 -16.83
C PRO A 59 -19.63 -16.49 -16.11
N GLY A 60 -20.50 -15.54 -15.75
CA GLY A 60 -21.77 -15.83 -15.07
C GLY A 60 -21.71 -15.87 -13.54
N THR A 61 -20.54 -15.67 -12.94
CA THR A 61 -20.40 -15.48 -11.49
C THR A 61 -19.96 -14.06 -11.16
N ALA A 62 -20.46 -13.48 -10.07
CA ALA A 62 -20.01 -12.18 -9.61
C ALA A 62 -18.50 -12.25 -9.29
N PRO A 63 -17.67 -11.35 -9.86
CA PRO A 63 -16.25 -11.35 -9.59
C PRO A 63 -15.99 -11.04 -8.11
N VAL A 64 -15.02 -11.71 -7.50
CA VAL A 64 -14.55 -11.31 -6.17
C VAL A 64 -13.66 -10.08 -6.34
N LEU A 65 -14.18 -8.92 -5.90
CA LEU A 65 -13.44 -7.67 -5.94
C LEU A 65 -12.51 -7.58 -4.72
N TRP A 66 -11.23 -7.34 -4.98
CA TRP A 66 -10.22 -7.08 -3.98
C TRP A 66 -9.80 -5.61 -4.04
N GLN A 67 -10.06 -4.88 -2.96
CA GLN A 67 -9.67 -3.49 -2.81
C GLN A 67 -8.20 -3.41 -2.37
N PHE A 68 -7.42 -2.54 -3.00
CA PHE A 68 -6.04 -2.28 -2.61
C PHE A 68 -5.75 -0.78 -2.64
N THR A 69 -4.67 -0.39 -1.93
CA THR A 69 -4.21 0.99 -1.85
C THR A 69 -2.72 1.04 -2.15
N ILE A 70 -2.32 1.99 -2.99
CA ILE A 70 -0.92 2.25 -3.34
C ILE A 70 -0.52 3.58 -2.71
N TRP A 71 0.58 3.54 -1.95
CA TRP A 71 1.17 4.71 -1.31
C TRP A 71 2.21 5.43 -2.18
N ASP A 72 2.89 4.69 -3.07
CA ASP A 72 3.93 5.24 -3.94
C ASP A 72 3.34 5.72 -5.27
N ASP A 73 3.43 7.02 -5.53
CA ASP A 73 2.96 7.67 -6.77
C ASP A 73 3.63 7.08 -8.02
N LYS A 74 4.89 6.62 -7.94
CA LYS A 74 5.59 6.02 -9.08
C LYS A 74 4.98 4.67 -9.45
N VAL A 75 4.65 3.86 -8.45
CA VAL A 75 3.99 2.56 -8.65
C VAL A 75 2.57 2.78 -9.19
N ALA A 76 1.86 3.78 -8.69
CA ALA A 76 0.55 4.16 -9.20
C ALA A 76 0.60 4.61 -10.68
N ALA A 77 1.60 5.42 -11.06
CA ALA A 77 1.79 5.84 -12.44
C ALA A 77 2.09 4.66 -13.37
N GLN A 78 3.00 3.76 -12.97
CA GLN A 78 3.29 2.54 -13.72
C GLN A 78 2.06 1.66 -13.92
N LEU A 79 1.21 1.55 -12.89
CA LEU A 79 -0.03 0.78 -12.97
C LEU A 79 -1.01 1.40 -13.96
N ASN A 80 -1.16 2.73 -13.92
CA ASN A 80 -2.00 3.47 -14.86
C ASN A 80 -1.54 3.29 -16.31
N ASP A 81 -0.23 3.36 -16.56
CA ASP A 81 0.34 3.15 -17.90
C ASP A 81 0.03 1.74 -18.42
N MET A 82 0.05 0.72 -17.54
CA MET A 82 -0.24 -0.67 -17.90
C MET A 82 -1.73 -0.92 -18.15
N MET A 83 -2.64 -0.22 -17.47
CA MET A 83 -4.09 -0.40 -17.66
C MET A 83 -4.62 0.25 -18.94
N GLY A 84 -3.80 1.07 -19.60
CA GLY A 84 -4.23 1.93 -20.70
C GLY A 84 -4.89 3.21 -20.18
N GLU A 85 -4.81 4.27 -20.98
CA GLU A 85 -5.21 5.64 -20.63
C GLU A 85 -6.66 5.72 -20.16
N THR A 86 -6.86 5.58 -18.85
CA THR A 86 -8.14 5.80 -18.21
C THR A 86 -8.26 7.32 -18.10
N ARG A 87 -9.08 7.92 -18.97
CA ARG A 87 -9.46 9.33 -18.86
C ARG A 87 -10.15 9.52 -17.50
N ASP A 88 -9.41 9.95 -16.49
CA ASP A 88 -9.98 10.40 -15.23
C ASP A 88 -10.82 11.65 -15.55
N PRO A 89 -12.16 11.64 -15.35
CA PRO A 89 -12.99 12.80 -15.61
C PRO A 89 -12.70 13.99 -14.67
N ALA A 90 -11.78 13.83 -13.71
CA ALA A 90 -11.31 14.89 -12.81
C ALA A 90 -10.02 15.61 -13.26
N LEU A 91 -9.49 15.31 -14.47
CA LEU A 91 -8.41 16.05 -15.13
C LEU A 91 -8.92 16.85 -16.34
#